data_AF-A0A6I4N9W6-F1
#
_entry.id   AF-A0A6I4N9W6-F1
#
_cell.length_a   1.000
_cell.length_b   1.000
_cell.length_c   1.000
_cell.angle_alpha   90.00
_cell.angle_beta   90.00
_cell.angle_gamma   90.00
#
_symmetry.space_group_name_H-M   'P 1'
#
loop_
_entity.id
_entity.type
_entity.pdbx_description
1 polymer ?
#
loop_
_entity_poly.entity_id
_entity_poly.type
_entity_poly.pdbx_seq_one_letter_code
_entity_poly.pdbx_strand_id
1 'polypeptide(L)' 'MHCLDCRERATTSTAVGVCHDCGAAVCETHARVDARPVRRGTVLGAPDEAVARTVRCPKCAEARAA' A
#
# COMPACT_ATOMS: atom_id res chain seq x y z
N MET A 1 -14.52 -5.97 4.46
CA MET A 1 -14.11 -5.39 3.16
C MET A 1 -13.41 -6.49 2.36
N HIS A 2 -13.64 -6.59 1.04
CA HIS A 2 -13.07 -7.67 0.22
C HIS A 2 -12.13 -7.12 -0.84
N CYS A 3 -11.15 -7.91 -1.24
CA CYS A 3 -10.18 -7.53 -2.26
C CYS A 3 -10.86 -7.22 -3.60
N LEU A 4 -10.52 -6.08 -4.19
CA LEU A 4 -11.05 -5.62 -5.48
C LEU A 4 -10.67 -6.58 -6.61
N ASP A 5 -9.39 -6.91 -6.76
CA ASP A 5 -8.89 -7.81 -7.81
C ASP A 5 -9.46 -9.24 -7.69
N CYS A 6 -9.67 -9.74 -6.46
CA CYS A 6 -10.36 -11.03 -6.27
C CYS A 6 -11.80 -10.96 -6.79
N ARG A 7 -12.51 -9.88 -6.49
CA ARG A 7 -13.90 -9.67 -6.93
C ARG A 7 -14.00 -9.56 -8.45
N GLU A 8 -13.06 -8.89 -9.12
CA GLU A 8 -12.98 -8.86 -10.59
C GLU A 8 -12.87 -10.27 -11.20
N ARG A 9 -12.26 -11.23 -10.48
CA ARG A 9 -12.12 -12.64 -10.89
C ARG A 9 -13.24 -13.55 -10.39
N ALA A 10 -14.37 -13.01 -9.93
CA ALA A 10 -15.47 -13.75 -9.30
C ALA A 10 -15.02 -14.61 -8.08
N THR A 11 -13.90 -14.26 -7.47
CA THR A 11 -13.42 -14.86 -6.22
C THR A 11 -13.63 -13.90 -5.05
N THR A 12 -13.58 -14.41 -3.82
CA THR A 12 -13.69 -13.56 -2.63
C THR A 12 -12.54 -13.85 -1.69
N SER A 13 -11.81 -12.81 -1.30
CA SER A 13 -10.78 -12.85 -0.27
C SER A 13 -10.93 -11.63 0.63
N THR A 14 -10.72 -11.82 1.94
CA THR A 14 -10.77 -10.75 2.93
C THR A 14 -9.62 -9.77 2.68
N ALA A 15 -9.92 -8.48 2.67
CA ALA A 15 -8.90 -7.46 2.54
C ALA A 15 -8.08 -7.33 3.84
N VAL A 16 -6.77 -7.22 3.70
CA VAL A 16 -5.80 -7.00 4.80
C VAL A 16 -5.29 -5.56 4.82
N GLY A 17 -5.56 -4.78 3.76
CA GLY A 17 -5.16 -3.39 3.66
C GLY A 17 -5.87 -2.67 2.52
N VAL A 18 -5.54 -1.39 2.38
CA VAL A 18 -6.07 -0.48 1.36
C VAL A 18 -4.89 0.10 0.58
N CYS A 19 -4.97 0.10 -0.74
CA CYS A 19 -3.99 0.73 -1.61
C CYS A 19 -3.91 2.23 -1.32
N HIS A 20 -2.71 2.71 -1.04
CA HIS A 20 -2.43 4.11 -0.74
C HIS A 20 -2.81 5.05 -1.90
N ASP A 21 -2.69 4.61 -3.16
CA ASP A 21 -2.86 5.50 -4.31
C ASP A 21 -4.29 5.57 -4.82
N CYS A 22 -4.99 4.43 -4.88
CA CYS A 22 -6.31 4.35 -5.51
C CYS A 22 -7.44 3.93 -4.56
N GLY A 23 -7.12 3.65 -3.28
CA GLY A 23 -8.13 3.25 -2.29
C GLY A 23 -8.69 1.84 -2.46
N ALA A 24 -8.18 1.05 -3.40
CA ALA A 24 -8.61 -0.33 -3.59
C ALA A 24 -8.29 -1.20 -2.36
N ALA A 25 -9.27 -1.98 -1.92
CA ALA A 25 -9.06 -3.00 -0.90
C ALA A 25 -8.24 -4.17 -1.48
N VAL A 26 -7.21 -4.63 -0.75
CA VAL A 26 -6.30 -5.69 -1.19
C VAL A 26 -6.19 -6.81 -0.16
N CYS A 27 -6.22 -8.07 -0.61
CA CYS A 27 -5.91 -9.24 0.22
C CYS A 27 -4.39 -9.47 0.26
N GLU A 28 -3.93 -10.43 1.06
CA GLU A 28 -2.52 -10.77 1.19
C GLU A 28 -1.82 -11.04 -0.15
N THR A 29 -2.48 -11.76 -1.06
CA THR A 29 -1.94 -12.08 -2.39
C THR A 29 -1.77 -10.85 -3.29
N HIS A 30 -2.71 -9.91 -3.20
CA HIS A 30 -2.75 -8.71 -4.06
C HIS A 30 -2.14 -7.48 -3.39
N ALA A 31 -1.73 -7.58 -2.12
CA ALA A 31 -1.01 -6.50 -1.45
C ALA A 31 0.46 -6.48 -1.91
N ARG A 32 0.94 -5.30 -2.29
CA ARG A 32 2.36 -4.99 -2.45
C ARG A 32 2.73 -4.01 -1.35
N VAL A 33 3.71 -4.37 -0.54
CA VAL A 33 4.11 -3.57 0.63
C VAL A 33 5.53 -3.07 0.39
N ASP A 34 5.64 -1.78 0.15
CA ASP A 34 6.93 -1.11 -0.06
C ASP A 34 7.37 -0.39 1.21
N ALA A 35 8.68 -0.42 1.47
CA ALA A 35 9.31 0.44 2.44
C ALA A 35 9.48 1.84 1.84
N ARG A 36 9.11 2.88 2.59
CA ARG A 36 9.35 4.28 2.22
C ARG A 36 10.06 5.00 3.36
N PRO A 37 11.18 5.68 3.11
CA PRO A 37 11.79 6.55 4.10
C PRO A 37 10.84 7.72 4.38
N VAL A 38 10.61 7.99 5.66
CA VAL A 38 9.85 9.13 6.15
C VAL A 38 10.72 9.93 7.09
N ARG A 39 10.71 11.25 6.90
CA ARG A 39 11.30 12.16 7.89
C ARG A 39 10.31 12.38 9.01
N ARG A 40 10.75 12.09 10.23
CA ARG A 40 9.99 12.28 11.45
C ARG A 40 10.72 13.31 12.30
N GLY A 41 9.99 14.26 12.89
CA GLY A 41 10.60 15.30 13.71
C GLY A 41 9.82 16.62 13.68
N THR A 42 10.15 17.51 14.60
CA THR A 42 9.61 18.86 14.67
C THR A 42 10.23 19.77 13.60
N VAL A 43 9.50 20.81 13.20
CA VAL A 43 10.01 21.83 12.25
C VAL A 43 11.29 22.51 12.76
N LEU A 44 11.44 22.56 14.10
CA LEU A 44 12.64 23.03 14.78
C LEU A 44 13.32 21.83 15.45
N GLY A 45 14.39 21.31 14.83
CA GLY A 45 15.16 20.15 15.30
C GLY A 45 15.83 19.38 14.15
N ALA A 46 16.77 18.48 14.48
CA ALA A 46 17.34 17.58 13.48
C ALA A 46 16.30 16.51 13.11
N PRO A 47 15.98 16.32 11.81
CA PRO A 47 15.03 15.30 11.40
C PRO A 47 15.60 13.88 11.63
N ASP A 48 14.76 13.00 12.16
CA ASP A 48 15.01 11.57 12.26
C ASP A 48 14.49 10.86 11.00
N GLU A 49 15.28 9.95 10.43
CA GLU A 49 14.86 9.15 9.28
C GLU A 49 14.32 7.80 9.76
N ALA A 50 13.03 7.58 9.53
CA ALA A 50 12.37 6.32 9.85
C ALA A 50 11.90 5.62 8.58
N VAL A 51 11.72 4.30 8.64
CA VAL A 51 11.14 3.52 7.52
C VAL A 51 9.68 3.25 7.83
N ALA A 52 8.79 3.77 6.98
CA ALA A 52 7.37 3.45 7.00
C ALA A 52 7.04 2.41 5.92
N ARG A 53 5.88 1.75 6.07
CA ARG A 53 5.35 0.82 5.04
C ARG A 53 4.25 1.52 4.26
N THR A 54 4.18 1.26 2.96
CA THR A 54 3.08 1.68 2.08
C THR A 54 2.47 0.44 1.43
N VAL A 55 1.15 0.31 1.49
CA VAL A 55 0.43 -0.77 0.79
C VAL A 55 -0.04 -0.23 -0.57
N ARG A 56 0.17 -1.01 -1.64
CA ARG A 56 -0.30 -0.74 -3.01
C ARG A 56 -0.98 -1.98 -3.59
N CYS A 57 -1.95 -1.78 -4.48
CA CYS A 57 -2.48 -2.86 -5.32
C CYS A 57 -1.51 -3.16 -6.49
N PRO A 58 -1.67 -4.29 -7.19
CA PRO A 58 -0.73 -4.70 -8.24
C PRO A 58 -0.66 -3.66 -9.37
N LYS A 59 -1.80 -3.13 -9.83
CA LYS A 59 -1.88 -2.12 -10.89
C LYS A 59 -1.12 -0.84 -10.54
N CYS A 60 -1.28 -0.32 -9.31
CA CYS A 60 -0.56 0.88 -8.86
C CYS A 60 0.93 0.62 -8.58
N ALA A 61 1.28 -0.60 -8.15
CA ALA A 61 2.68 -0.98 -7.96
C ALA A 61 3.42 -1.04 -9.31
N GLU A 62 2.82 -1.67 -10.32
CA GLU A 62 3.36 -1.74 -11.69
C GLU A 62 3.53 -0.34 -12.29
N ALA A 63 2.50 0.52 -12.19
CA ALA A 63 2.56 1.89 -12.70
C ALA A 63 3.65 2.77 -12.07
N ARG A 64 4.15 2.40 -10.89
CA ARG A 64 5.20 3.13 -10.17
C ARG A 64 6.61 2.64 -10.45
N ALA A 65 6.73 1.42 -11.00
CA ALA A 65 7.99 0.80 -11.37
C ALA A 65 8.41 1.11 -12.81
N ALA A 66 7.47 1.62 -13.62
CA ALA A 66 7.71 2.15 -14.97
C ALA A 66 8.15 3.62 -14.93
#